data_AF-A0A1V4YQG6-F1
#
_entry.id   AF-A0A1V4YQG6-F1
#
_cell.length_a   1.000
_cell.length_b   1.000
_cell.length_c   1.000
_cell.angle_alpha   90.00
_cell.angle_beta   90.00
_cell.angle_gamma   90.00
#
_symmetry.space_group_name_H-M   'P 1'
#
loop_
_entity.id
_entity.type
_entity.pdbx_description
1 polymer ?
#
loop_
_entity_poly.entity_id
_entity_poly.type
_entity_poly.pdbx_seq_one_letter_code
_entity_poly.pdbx_strand_id
1 'polypeptide(L)'
;MKDMYGQLQKNRKVEACFWQPDETTGTMMRVAGEIEFVDDPELKKKVLEDRPFLKEFGMTFDHPGLIIFRIAQGEAYFWTMATNFEPKKFIKFPD
;
A
#
# COMPACT_ATOMS: atom_id res chain seq x y z
N MET A 1 -3.43 15.31 11.96
CA MET A 1 -3.41 14.52 10.71
C MET A 1 -2.01 13.94 10.55
N LYS A 2 -1.83 12.67 10.14
CA LYS A 2 -0.51 12.04 10.10
C LYS A 2 0.40 12.71 9.05
N ASP A 3 1.68 12.87 9.36
CA ASP A 3 2.66 13.52 8.46
C ASP A 3 2.73 12.87 7.08
N MET A 4 2.54 11.55 7.03
CA MET A 4 2.48 10.78 5.79
C MET A 4 1.47 11.34 4.80
N TYR A 5 0.29 11.79 5.25
CA TYR A 5 -0.71 12.37 4.33
C TYR A 5 -0.18 13.64 3.65
N GLY A 6 0.43 14.55 4.41
CA GLY A 6 1.02 15.76 3.85
C GLY A 6 2.20 15.48 2.91
N GLN A 7 2.97 14.43 3.18
CA GLN A 7 4.04 13.97 2.28
C GLN A 7 3.47 13.43 0.97
N LEU A 8 2.43 12.59 1.04
CA LEU A 8 1.75 12.01 -0.14
C LEU A 8 1.07 13.08 -1.01
N GLN A 9 0.60 14.18 -0.42
CA GLN A 9 0.08 15.33 -1.17
C GLN A 9 1.18 16.06 -1.97
N LYS A 10 2.41 16.11 -1.43
CA LYS A 10 3.55 16.79 -2.07
C LYS A 10 4.29 15.91 -3.07
N ASN A 11 4.36 14.61 -2.80
CA ASN A 11 5.01 13.62 -3.66
C ASN A 11 4.23 12.31 -3.60
N ARG A 12 3.65 11.91 -4.74
CA ARG A 12 2.81 10.72 -4.84
C ARG A 12 3.60 9.43 -5.08
N LYS A 13 4.91 9.52 -5.30
CA LYS A 13 5.77 8.35 -5.52
C LYS A 13 5.98 7.62 -4.20
N VAL A 14 5.60 6.36 -4.16
CA VAL A 14 5.70 5.51 -2.98
C VAL A 14 6.29 4.15 -3.33
N GLU A 15 6.74 3.46 -2.31
CA GLU A 15 7.03 2.04 -2.39
C GLU A 15 6.50 1.32 -1.15
N ALA A 16 5.76 0.23 -1.37
CA ALA A 16 5.32 -0.66 -0.32
C ALA A 16 6.23 -1.90 -0.30
N CYS A 17 6.77 -2.22 0.87
CA CYS A 17 7.62 -3.39 1.08
C CYS A 17 6.89 -4.40 1.96
N PHE A 18 6.75 -5.63 1.46
CA PHE A 18 6.16 -6.73 2.20
C PHE A 18 7.20 -7.83 2.35
N TRP A 19 7.26 -8.40 3.56
CA TRP A 19 8.14 -9.51 3.87
C TRP A 19 7.32 -10.72 4.26
N GLN A 20 7.56 -11.84 3.60
CA GLN A 20 7.03 -13.13 3.97
C GLN A 20 8.16 -13.97 4.59
N PRO A 21 8.10 -14.28 5.89
CA PRO A 21 9.08 -15.16 6.51
C PRO A 21 8.96 -16.60 5.98
N ASP A 22 10.10 -17.29 5.93
CA ASP A 22 10.19 -18.75 5.72
C ASP A 22 11.24 -19.33 6.69
N GLU A 23 11.54 -20.63 6.59
CA GLU A 23 12.52 -21.31 7.46
C GLU A 23 13.97 -20.77 7.32
N THR A 24 14.21 -19.92 6.31
CA THR A 24 15.51 -19.34 6.01
C THR A 24 15.48 -17.82 6.22
N THR A 25 15.47 -17.04 5.14
CA THR A 25 15.57 -15.58 5.16
C THR A 25 14.29 -14.88 4.70
N GLY A 26 13.30 -15.65 4.25
CA GLY A 26 12.06 -15.14 3.69
C GLY A 26 12.18 -14.62 2.26
N THR A 27 11.03 -14.24 1.73
CA THR A 27 10.86 -13.57 0.44
C THR A 27 10.42 -12.13 0.66
N MET A 28 11.06 -11.19 -0.05
CA MET A 28 10.70 -9.79 -0.06
C MET A 28 9.95 -9.44 -1.35
N MET A 29 8.81 -8.77 -1.22
CA MET A 29 8.09 -8.13 -2.31
C MET A 29 8.20 -6.62 -2.16
N ARG A 30 8.57 -5.92 -3.23
CA ARG A 30 8.58 -4.45 -3.29
C ARG A 30 7.70 -3.98 -4.42
N VAL A 31 6.81 -3.05 -4.13
CA VAL A 31 5.83 -2.49 -5.08
C VAL A 31 6.04 -0.99 -5.13
N ALA A 32 6.54 -0.47 -6.25
CA ALA A 32 6.77 0.94 -6.49
C ALA A 32 5.73 1.50 -7.47
N GLY A 33 5.26 2.72 -7.21
CA GLY A 33 4.33 3.39 -8.11
C GLY A 33 3.92 4.77 -7.59
N GLU A 34 2.89 5.33 -8.22
CA GLU A 34 2.30 6.59 -7.81
C GLU A 34 0.93 6.35 -7.18
N ILE A 35 0.65 7.02 -6.06
CA ILE A 35 -0.64 6.89 -5.39
C ILE A 35 -1.72 7.74 -6.04
N GLU A 36 -2.94 7.23 -5.98
CA GLU A 36 -4.18 7.95 -6.27
C GLU A 36 -4.99 8.04 -4.98
N PHE A 37 -5.42 9.24 -4.60
CA PHE A 37 -6.44 9.39 -3.55
C PHE A 37 -7.79 8.96 -4.13
N VAL A 38 -8.52 8.14 -3.36
CA VAL A 38 -9.79 7.54 -3.79
C VAL A 38 -10.90 8.04 -2.88
N ASP A 39 -11.91 8.65 -3.49
CA ASP A 39 -13.13 9.09 -2.82
C ASP A 39 -14.33 8.30 -3.36
N ASP A 40 -14.38 7.01 -3.02
CA ASP A 40 -15.41 6.07 -3.45
C ASP A 40 -16.25 5.62 -2.24
N PRO A 41 -17.55 5.95 -2.19
CA PRO A 41 -18.48 5.53 -1.14
C PRO A 41 -18.50 4.01 -0.88
N GLU A 42 -18.49 3.18 -1.91
CA GLU A 42 -18.55 1.73 -1.74
C GLU A 42 -17.25 1.21 -1.14
N LEU A 43 -16.11 1.78 -1.54
CA LEU A 43 -14.82 1.44 -0.95
C LEU A 43 -14.72 1.90 0.51
N LYS A 44 -15.22 3.10 0.84
CA LYS A 44 -15.27 3.58 2.23
C LYS A 44 -16.09 2.65 3.12
N LYS A 45 -17.27 2.23 2.64
CA LYS A 45 -18.12 1.26 3.34
C LYS A 45 -17.38 -0.06 3.56
N LYS A 46 -16.80 -0.63 2.50
CA LYS A 46 -16.01 -1.86 2.57
C LYS A 46 -14.84 -1.75 3.55
N VAL A 47 -14.12 -0.64 3.58
CA VAL A 47 -12.99 -0.43 4.51
C VAL A 47 -13.46 -0.47 5.97
N LEU A 48 -14.59 0.13 6.30
CA LEU A 48 -15.16 0.13 7.66
C LEU A 48 -15.75 -1.22 8.06
N GLU A 49 -16.22 -2.02 7.10
CA GLU A 49 -16.70 -3.39 7.33
C GLU A 49 -15.54 -4.37 7.51
N ASP A 50 -14.53 -4.33 6.64
CA ASP A 50 -13.37 -5.23 6.67
C ASP A 50 -12.41 -4.94 7.84
N ARG A 51 -12.48 -3.74 8.44
CA ARG A 51 -11.61 -3.31 9.54
C ARG A 51 -12.43 -2.76 10.73
N PRO A 52 -13.15 -3.62 11.47
CA PRO A 52 -14.02 -3.19 12.57
C PRO A 52 -13.31 -2.34 13.63
N PHE A 53 -12.02 -2.61 13.88
CA PHE A 53 -11.20 -1.83 14.81
C PHE A 53 -11.16 -0.33 14.49
N LEU A 54 -11.31 0.08 13.22
CA LEU A 54 -11.35 1.51 12.86
C LEU A 54 -12.53 2.22 13.53
N LYS A 55 -13.68 1.53 13.68
CA LYS A 55 -14.85 2.07 14.39
C LYS A 55 -14.57 2.26 15.88
N GLU A 56 -13.78 1.36 16.48
CA GLU A 56 -13.33 1.48 17.88
C GLU A 56 -12.43 2.72 18.08
N PHE A 57 -11.66 3.11 17.05
CA PHE A 57 -10.90 4.36 17.03
C PHE A 57 -11.73 5.61 16.65
N GLY A 58 -13.06 5.49 16.56
CA GLY A 58 -13.96 6.60 16.23
C GLY A 58 -14.03 6.96 14.76
N MET A 59 -13.52 6.13 13.84
CA MET A 59 -13.69 6.36 12.41
C MET A 59 -15.14 6.10 11.99
N THR A 60 -15.70 7.07 11.27
CA THR A 60 -17.01 7.01 10.63
C THR A 60 -16.86 7.22 9.12
N PHE A 61 -17.94 7.00 8.38
CA PHE A 61 -17.97 7.15 6.92
C PHE A 61 -17.51 8.55 6.46
N ASP A 62 -17.96 9.60 7.14
CA ASP A 62 -17.64 11.00 6.82
C ASP A 62 -16.45 11.55 7.63
N HIS A 63 -15.73 10.71 8.36
CA HIS A 63 -14.64 11.19 9.20
C HIS A 63 -13.53 11.81 8.33
N PRO A 64 -13.10 13.07 8.58
CA PRO A 64 -12.12 13.75 7.73
C PRO A 64 -10.72 13.11 7.76
N GLY A 65 -10.47 12.23 8.73
CA GLY A 65 -9.26 11.40 8.81
C GLY A 65 -9.35 10.07 8.06
N LEU A 66 -10.52 9.67 7.53
CA LEU A 66 -10.68 8.47 6.72
C LEU A 66 -10.23 8.77 5.28
N ILE A 67 -8.91 8.68 5.08
CA ILE A 67 -8.28 8.94 3.79
C ILE A 67 -7.91 7.61 3.14
N ILE A 68 -8.43 7.35 1.95
CA ILE A 68 -8.14 6.16 1.17
C ILE A 68 -7.27 6.54 -0.02
N PHE A 69 -6.23 5.76 -0.28
CA PHE A 69 -5.41 5.87 -1.47
C PHE A 69 -4.95 4.48 -1.91
N ARG A 70 -4.54 4.36 -3.18
CA ARG A 70 -4.06 3.12 -3.79
C ARG A 70 -2.87 3.38 -4.70
N ILE A 71 -2.07 2.35 -4.96
CA ILE A 71 -1.10 2.32 -6.06
C ILE A 71 -1.81 1.60 -7.21
N ALA A 72 -2.39 2.35 -8.16
CA ALA A 72 -3.20 1.77 -9.23
C ALA A 72 -2.34 1.22 -10.39
N GLN A 73 -1.17 1.81 -10.60
CA GLN A 73 -0.22 1.46 -11.64
C GLN A 73 1.20 1.53 -11.08
N GLY A 74 2.08 0.64 -11.56
CA GLY A 74 3.45 0.60 -11.08
C GLY A 74 4.19 -0.66 -11.48
N GLU A 75 5.23 -0.95 -10.72
CA GLU A 75 6.05 -2.14 -10.87
C GLU A 75 6.26 -2.84 -9.53
N ALA A 76 6.19 -4.16 -9.54
CA ALA A 76 6.50 -5.01 -8.41
C ALA A 76 7.72 -5.88 -8.75
N TYR A 77 8.51 -6.23 -7.76
CA TYR A 77 9.53 -7.25 -7.92
C TYR A 77 9.72 -8.02 -6.62
N PHE A 78 10.27 -9.22 -6.76
CA PHE A 78 10.55 -10.13 -5.66
C PHE A 78 12.03 -10.42 -5.58
N TRP A 79 12.53 -10.64 -4.36
CA TRP A 79 13.88 -11.14 -4.13
C TRP A 79 13.96 -11.95 -2.83
N THR A 80 14.94 -12.83 -2.75
CA THR A 80 15.33 -13.56 -1.53
C THR A 80 16.80 -13.28 -1.24
N MET A 81 17.33 -13.66 -0.08
CA MET A 81 18.76 -13.48 0.19
C MET A 81 19.67 -14.18 -0.83
N ALA A 82 19.20 -15.24 -1.50
CA ALA A 82 19.93 -15.91 -2.56
C ALA A 82 19.96 -15.11 -3.87
N THR A 83 18.92 -14.33 -4.17
CA THR A 83 18.77 -13.58 -5.44
C THR A 83 18.98 -12.07 -5.29
N ASN A 84 19.39 -11.58 -4.11
CA ASN A 84 19.49 -10.15 -3.79
C ASN A 84 20.51 -9.37 -4.64
N PHE A 85 21.47 -10.06 -5.27
CA PHE A 85 22.43 -9.47 -6.22
C PHE A 85 22.05 -9.69 -7.69
N GLU A 86 21.01 -10.47 -7.99
CA GLU A 86 20.55 -10.66 -9.37
C GLU A 86 19.82 -9.41 -9.90
N PRO A 87 19.81 -9.19 -11.22
CA PRO A 87 18.97 -8.15 -11.83
C PRO A 87 17.50 -8.30 -11.43
N LYS A 88 16.87 -7.18 -11.06
CA LYS A 88 15.46 -7.16 -10.67
C LYS A 88 14.57 -7.58 -11.83
N LYS A 89 13.67 -8.52 -11.58
CA LYS A 89 12.64 -8.97 -12.53
C LYS A 89 11.34 -8.24 -12.19
N PHE A 90 11.09 -7.13 -12.89
CA PHE A 90 9.92 -6.30 -12.67
C PHE A 90 8.67 -6.89 -13.32
N ILE A 91 7.57 -6.80 -12.59
CA ILE A 91 6.20 -7.12 -13.01
C ILE A 91 5.45 -5.79 -13.04
N LYS A 92 5.00 -5.37 -14.22
CA LYS A 92 4.20 -4.15 -14.35
C LYS A 92 2.72 -4.45 -14.13
N PHE A 93 1.97 -3.45 -13.70
CA PHE A 93 0.51 -3.51 -13.57
C PHE A 93 -0.07 -2.10 -13.83
N PRO A 94 -1.32 -1.97 -14.32
CA PRO A 94 -2.31 -3.04 -14.51
C PRO A 94 -2.18 -3.88 -15.79
N ASP A 95 -1.24 -3.55 -16.69
CA ASP A 95 -1.09 -4.16 -18.03
C ASP A 95 -0.84 -5.69 -18.03
#